data_AF-A0A2V2W959-F1
#
_entry.id   AF-A0A2V2W959-F1
#
_cell.length_a   1.000
_cell.length_b   1.000
_cell.length_c   1.000
_cell.angle_alpha   90.00
_cell.angle_beta   90.00
_cell.angle_gamma   90.00
#
_symmetry.space_group_name_H-M   'P 1'
#
loop_
_entity.id
_entity.type
_entity.pdbx_description
1 polymer ?
#
loop_
_entity_poly.entity_id
_entity_poly.type
_entity_poly.pdbx_seq_one_letter_code
_entity_poly.pdbx_strand_id
1 'polypeptide(L)'
;MTSAAEKLEGCYESVHNARWHHVVEVPDGDERKKTKKEMGMGVHEGKPEQSWTYKEVGDSLEKDDGVQQSGEAPPVSMVLTSDKGWPYTLNAPHGAGNELCVNSEVDRVWQIVKGDLTKSFSNSHLILNPSPLPRVLIGTPGIGKSMAASSYLLYQLLHYDAEKLPVVVCFVG
;
A
#
# COMPACT_ATOMS: atom_id res chain seq x y z
N MET A 1 -7.06 -9.60 -30.95
CA MET A 1 -5.67 -9.37 -30.54
C MET A 1 -5.33 -10.43 -29.52
N THR A 2 -4.44 -11.35 -29.87
CA THR A 2 -3.94 -12.35 -28.92
C THR A 2 -2.74 -11.71 -28.22
N SER A 3 -2.92 -11.21 -27.00
CA SER A 3 -1.76 -10.81 -26.20
C SER A 3 -1.00 -12.08 -25.84
N ALA A 4 0.27 -12.15 -26.25
CA ALA A 4 1.15 -13.19 -25.75
C ALA A 4 1.35 -12.94 -24.25
N ALA A 5 1.28 -13.99 -23.43
CA ALA A 5 1.66 -13.89 -22.03
C ALA A 5 3.18 -13.62 -21.98
N GLU A 6 3.57 -12.36 -21.85
CA GLU A 6 4.96 -12.00 -21.60
C GLU A 6 5.32 -12.41 -20.17
N LYS A 7 6.30 -13.29 -20.04
CA LYS A 7 6.84 -13.67 -18.73
C LYS A 7 7.64 -12.49 -18.19
N LEU A 8 7.04 -11.73 -17.28
CA LEU A 8 7.66 -10.57 -16.61
C LEU A 8 8.70 -11.03 -15.58
N GLU A 9 9.84 -11.53 -16.07
CA GLU A 9 10.89 -12.14 -15.26
C GLU A 9 11.50 -11.14 -14.27
N GLY A 10 11.48 -11.52 -12.98
CA GLY A 10 11.96 -10.71 -11.87
C GLY A 10 11.09 -9.50 -11.50
N CYS A 11 9.88 -9.34 -12.06
CA CYS A 11 8.95 -8.29 -11.61
C CYS A 11 8.53 -8.52 -10.15
N TYR A 12 8.13 -9.74 -9.81
CA TYR A 12 7.71 -10.09 -8.44
C TYR A 12 8.85 -9.91 -7.44
N GLU A 13 10.07 -10.27 -7.82
CA GLU A 13 11.27 -10.07 -7.00
C GLU A 13 11.58 -8.57 -6.81
N SER A 14 11.47 -7.76 -7.86
CA SER A 14 11.65 -6.30 -7.76
C SER A 14 10.60 -5.65 -6.87
N VAL A 15 9.33 -6.08 -6.98
CA VAL A 15 8.25 -5.63 -6.09
C VAL A 15 8.55 -6.03 -4.65
N HIS A 16 8.91 -7.29 -4.41
CA HIS A 16 9.28 -7.76 -3.07
C HIS A 16 10.45 -6.93 -2.49
N ASN A 17 11.44 -6.58 -3.31
CA ASN A 17 12.61 -5.81 -2.86
C ASN A 17 12.40 -4.28 -2.93
N ALA A 18 11.17 -3.80 -3.09
CA ALA A 18 10.89 -2.37 -3.19
C ALA A 18 11.28 -1.62 -1.90
N ARG A 19 11.87 -0.44 -2.09
CA ARG A 19 12.40 0.41 -1.01
C ARG A 19 11.36 1.39 -0.52
N TRP A 20 11.33 1.61 0.79
CA TRP A 20 10.39 2.54 1.43
C TRP A 20 10.96 3.94 1.52
N HIS A 21 10.09 4.91 1.28
CA HIS A 21 10.26 6.31 1.65
C HIS A 21 8.93 6.81 2.23
N HIS A 22 8.97 7.89 3.00
CA HIS A 22 7.77 8.53 3.50
C HIS A 22 7.90 10.04 3.58
N VAL A 23 6.75 10.70 3.46
CA VAL A 23 6.62 12.15 3.49
C VAL A 23 5.87 12.54 4.75
N VAL A 24 6.44 13.42 5.56
CA VAL A 24 5.82 13.99 6.76
C VAL A 24 5.66 15.50 6.61
N GLU A 25 4.64 16.03 7.26
CA GLU A 25 4.50 17.48 7.42
C GLU A 25 5.44 17.93 8.55
N VAL A 26 6.26 18.93 8.25
CA VAL A 26 7.19 19.53 9.21
C VAL A 26 6.45 20.66 9.92
N PRO A 27 6.27 20.59 11.25
CA PRO A 27 5.56 21.63 11.99
C PRO A 27 6.25 22.99 11.84
N ASP A 28 5.44 24.06 11.85
CA ASP A 28 5.95 25.42 11.74
C ASP A 28 6.79 25.80 12.97
N GLY A 29 8.08 26.04 12.75
CA GLY A 29 9.05 26.29 13.83
C GLY A 29 10.49 26.48 13.33
N ASP A 30 11.44 26.58 14.27
CA ASP A 30 12.86 26.81 13.95
C ASP A 30 13.48 25.69 13.10
N GLU A 31 12.93 24.48 13.12
CA GLU A 31 13.38 23.38 12.24
C GLU A 31 13.06 23.63 10.75
N ARG A 32 11.88 24.21 10.44
CA ARG A 32 11.51 24.61 9.06
C ARG A 32 12.46 25.70 8.54
N LYS A 33 12.89 26.62 9.42
CA LYS A 33 13.87 27.67 9.13
C LYS A 33 15.29 27.13 8.94
N LYS A 34 15.70 26.14 9.74
CA LYS A 34 17.03 25.49 9.64
C LYS A 34 17.17 24.63 8.39
N THR A 35 16.11 23.94 7.97
CA THR A 35 16.14 22.99 6.84
C THR A 35 15.84 23.63 5.47
N LYS A 36 15.48 24.93 5.40
CA LYS A 36 15.05 25.61 4.16
C LYS A 36 13.99 24.83 3.37
N LYS A 37 13.10 24.10 4.05
CA LYS A 37 11.97 23.41 3.41
C LYS A 37 10.84 24.41 3.16
N GLU A 38 10.84 25.06 2.00
CA GLU A 38 9.82 26.05 1.58
C GLU A 38 8.39 25.51 1.73
N MET A 39 8.16 24.24 1.38
CA MET A 39 6.81 23.64 1.36
C MET A 39 6.35 23.03 2.69
N GLY A 40 7.18 23.03 3.74
CA GLY A 40 6.82 22.41 5.02
C GLY A 40 6.68 20.88 4.97
N MET A 41 7.21 20.22 3.94
CA MET A 41 7.20 18.76 3.81
C MET A 41 8.63 18.20 3.88
N GLY A 42 8.79 17.07 4.57
CA GLY A 42 10.03 16.32 4.65
C GLY A 42 9.90 14.93 4.06
N VAL A 43 10.87 14.52 3.24
CA VAL A 43 11.00 13.14 2.76
C VAL A 43 12.06 12.43 3.60
N HIS A 44 11.71 11.23 4.06
CA HIS A 44 12.53 10.38 4.91
C HIS A 44 12.66 9.00 4.25
N GLU A 45 13.84 8.40 4.38
CA GLU A 45 14.08 7.02 3.93
C GLU A 45 13.51 6.02 4.95
N GLY A 46 13.03 4.89 4.45
CA GLY A 46 12.42 3.84 5.27
C GLY A 46 10.92 4.02 5.46
N LYS A 47 10.34 3.04 6.17
CA LYS A 47 8.94 3.04 6.57
C LYS A 47 8.76 3.98 7.78
N PRO A 48 7.67 4.76 7.85
CA PRO A 48 7.45 5.65 8.99
C PRO A 48 7.26 4.85 10.28
N GLU A 49 7.71 5.40 11.40
CA GLU A 49 7.56 4.76 12.73
C GLU A 49 6.08 4.62 13.11
N GLN A 50 5.27 5.61 12.77
CA GLN A 50 3.82 5.61 12.95
C GLN A 50 3.12 5.64 11.59
N SER A 51 2.14 4.75 11.40
CA SER A 51 1.23 4.77 10.24
C SER A 51 -0.08 5.48 10.60
N TRP A 52 -0.97 5.64 9.62
CA TRP A 52 -2.33 6.15 9.88
C TRP A 52 -3.09 5.28 10.88
N THR A 53 -3.86 5.94 11.73
CA THR A 53 -4.82 5.30 12.64
C THR A 53 -6.18 5.16 11.98
N TYR A 54 -6.86 4.07 12.32
CA TYR A 54 -8.18 3.76 11.83
C TYR A 54 -9.08 3.32 12.98
N LYS A 55 -10.36 3.68 12.88
CA LYS A 55 -11.43 3.23 13.78
C LYS A 55 -12.43 2.40 13.00
N GLU A 56 -13.01 1.40 13.66
CA GLU A 56 -14.06 0.56 13.08
C GLU A 56 -15.38 1.32 13.08
N VAL A 57 -16.03 1.38 11.92
CA VAL A 57 -17.35 1.99 11.71
C VAL A 57 -18.21 1.01 10.92
N GLY A 58 -19.01 0.22 11.64
CA GLY A 58 -19.74 -0.90 11.05
C GLY A 58 -18.78 -1.93 10.45
N ASP A 59 -19.03 -2.34 9.20
CA ASP A 59 -18.18 -3.29 8.46
C ASP A 59 -16.97 -2.64 7.76
N SER A 60 -16.72 -1.36 8.02
CA SER A 60 -15.66 -0.56 7.38
C SER A 60 -14.68 0.02 8.41
N LEU A 61 -13.54 0.49 7.90
CA LEU A 61 -12.61 1.33 8.63
C LEU A 61 -12.77 2.77 8.18
N GLU A 62 -12.64 3.71 9.11
CA GLU A 62 -12.49 5.14 8.84
C GLU A 62 -11.16 5.62 9.39
N LYS A 63 -10.54 6.58 8.72
CA LYS A 63 -9.32 7.23 9.22
C LYS A 63 -9.66 7.98 10.51
N ASP A 64 -8.87 7.75 11.56
CA ASP A 64 -9.07 8.41 12.85
C ASP A 64 -8.14 9.63 12.95
N ASP A 65 -8.64 10.76 12.45
CA ASP A 65 -7.94 12.05 12.47
C ASP A 65 -8.10 12.80 13.81
N GLY A 66 -8.91 12.28 14.74
CA GLY A 66 -9.22 12.93 16.02
C GLY A 66 -8.27 12.56 17.16
N VAL A 67 -7.46 11.51 16.99
CA VAL A 67 -6.47 11.11 17.98
C VAL A 67 -5.25 12.02 17.85
N GLN A 68 -5.06 12.89 18.85
CA GLN A 68 -3.82 13.64 19.03
C GLN A 68 -2.71 12.63 19.32
N GLN A 69 -1.98 12.22 18.27
CA GLN A 69 -0.92 11.24 18.41
C GLN A 69 0.22 11.86 19.23
N SER A 70 0.44 11.32 20.43
CA SER A 70 1.64 11.61 21.21
C SER A 70 2.80 10.84 20.56
N GLY A 71 3.46 11.44 19.57
CA GLY A 71 4.48 10.80 18.75
C GLY A 71 4.88 11.64 17.53
N GLU A 72 5.71 11.06 16.66
CA GLU A 72 6.05 11.66 15.36
C GLU A 72 4.82 11.74 14.46
N ALA A 73 4.69 12.82 13.67
CA ALA A 73 3.49 13.04 12.87
C ALA A 73 3.28 11.89 11.86
N PRO A 74 2.04 11.39 11.69
CA PRO A 74 1.77 10.36 10.70
C PRO A 74 2.14 10.86 9.29
N PRO A 75 2.55 9.94 8.40
CA PRO A 75 2.92 10.31 7.04
C PRO A 75 1.75 10.97 6.29
N VAL A 76 2.07 11.95 5.46
CA VAL A 76 1.15 12.48 4.45
C VAL A 76 1.00 11.48 3.31
N SER A 77 2.11 10.82 2.94
CA SER A 77 2.14 9.73 1.97
C SER A 77 3.36 8.85 2.26
N MET A 78 3.24 7.56 1.97
CA MET A 78 4.39 6.66 1.81
C MET A 78 4.68 6.47 0.32
N VAL A 79 5.90 6.07 -0.01
CA VAL A 79 6.34 5.77 -1.37
C VAL A 79 7.12 4.47 -1.35
N LEU A 80 6.80 3.58 -2.30
CA LEU A 80 7.56 2.37 -2.57
C LEU A 80 8.26 2.50 -3.92
N THR A 81 9.56 2.22 -3.97
CA THR A 81 10.35 2.31 -5.19
C THR A 81 10.84 0.92 -5.62
N SER A 82 10.37 0.46 -6.78
CA SER A 82 10.72 -0.84 -7.39
C SER A 82 11.61 -0.61 -8.60
N ASP A 83 12.76 -1.29 -8.69
CA ASP A 83 13.75 -1.06 -9.74
C ASP A 83 13.23 -1.37 -11.16
N LYS A 84 12.35 -2.37 -11.27
CA LYS A 84 11.66 -2.76 -12.53
C LYS A 84 10.26 -2.15 -12.66
N GLY A 85 9.86 -1.27 -11.75
CA GLY A 85 8.51 -0.70 -11.71
C GLY A 85 7.46 -1.64 -11.13
N TRP A 86 6.20 -1.33 -11.43
CA TRP A 86 5.00 -1.96 -10.86
C TRP A 86 4.17 -2.70 -11.91
N PRO A 87 3.36 -3.71 -11.54
CA PRO A 87 2.59 -4.52 -12.50
C PRO A 87 1.79 -3.71 -13.54
N TYR A 88 1.17 -2.60 -13.14
CA TYR A 88 0.40 -1.74 -14.06
C TYR A 88 1.27 -0.86 -14.96
N THR A 89 2.49 -0.57 -14.54
CA THR A 89 3.43 0.29 -15.30
C THR A 89 4.13 -0.46 -16.42
N LEU A 90 4.16 -1.79 -16.35
CA LEU A 90 4.85 -2.66 -17.30
C LEU A 90 4.18 -2.70 -18.68
N ASN A 91 2.87 -2.42 -18.74
CA ASN A 91 2.12 -2.33 -20.01
C ASN A 91 2.22 -0.93 -20.66
N ALA A 92 2.92 0.03 -20.04
CA ALA A 92 3.02 1.38 -20.57
C ALA A 92 4.19 1.49 -21.56
N PRO A 93 4.00 2.08 -22.76
CA PRO A 93 4.98 2.10 -23.85
C PRO A 93 6.31 2.84 -23.56
N HIS A 94 6.47 3.43 -22.38
CA HIS A 94 7.68 4.17 -21.98
C HIS A 94 8.18 3.81 -20.56
N GLY A 95 7.65 2.76 -19.93
CA GLY A 95 7.91 2.47 -18.51
C GLY A 95 7.30 3.56 -17.63
N ALA A 96 6.14 3.30 -17.04
CA ALA A 96 5.65 4.21 -16.02
C ALA A 96 6.54 4.09 -14.76
N GLY A 97 6.62 5.18 -13.99
CA GLY A 97 7.66 5.38 -12.98
C GLY A 97 7.82 4.22 -11.98
N ASN A 98 9.02 4.15 -11.41
CA ASN A 98 9.40 3.14 -10.42
C ASN A 98 8.76 3.36 -9.05
N GLU A 99 8.05 4.47 -8.87
CA GLU A 99 7.52 4.97 -7.61
C GLU A 99 6.02 4.68 -7.49
N LEU A 100 5.62 4.11 -6.36
CA LEU A 100 4.24 3.86 -5.96
C LEU A 100 3.91 4.69 -4.74
N CYS A 101 3.05 5.70 -4.91
CA CYS A 101 2.55 6.50 -3.81
C CYS A 101 1.41 5.75 -3.08
N VAL A 102 1.55 5.61 -1.77
CA VAL A 102 0.59 4.99 -0.86
C VAL A 102 0.08 6.07 0.08
N ASN A 103 -1.22 6.34 0.02
CA ASN A 103 -1.90 7.25 0.95
C ASN A 103 -2.73 6.46 1.97
N SER A 104 -3.40 7.19 2.87
CA SER A 104 -4.24 6.59 3.91
C SER A 104 -5.39 5.74 3.34
N GLU A 105 -5.91 6.05 2.15
CA GLU A 105 -6.99 5.26 1.53
C GLU A 105 -6.47 3.91 1.02
N VAL A 106 -5.28 3.91 0.40
CA VAL A 106 -4.63 2.68 -0.08
C VAL A 106 -4.20 1.81 1.11
N ASP A 107 -3.65 2.42 2.17
CA ASP A 107 -3.32 1.66 3.38
C ASP A 107 -4.56 1.11 4.08
N ARG A 108 -5.67 1.85 4.08
CA ARG A 108 -6.95 1.36 4.62
C ARG A 108 -7.43 0.10 3.91
N VAL A 109 -7.31 0.05 2.58
CA VAL A 109 -7.63 -1.17 1.80
C VAL A 109 -6.78 -2.35 2.28
N TRP A 110 -5.49 -2.14 2.52
CA TRP A 110 -4.63 -3.17 3.08
C TRP A 110 -5.05 -3.60 4.49
N GLN A 111 -5.39 -2.67 5.40
CA GLN A 111 -5.85 -3.03 6.75
C GLN A 111 -7.11 -3.90 6.71
N ILE A 112 -8.03 -3.60 5.80
CA ILE A 112 -9.24 -4.40 5.57
C ILE A 112 -8.87 -5.81 5.08
N VAL A 113 -8.04 -5.92 4.04
CA VAL A 113 -7.61 -7.23 3.50
C VAL A 113 -6.84 -8.03 4.55
N LYS A 114 -5.95 -7.39 5.30
CA LYS A 114 -5.21 -8.02 6.40
C LYS A 114 -6.15 -8.54 7.50
N GLY A 115 -7.21 -7.80 7.82
CA GLY A 115 -8.25 -8.22 8.75
C GLY A 115 -8.96 -9.49 8.28
N ASP A 116 -9.34 -9.55 7.00
CA ASP A 116 -9.94 -10.74 6.40
C ASP A 116 -9.00 -11.93 6.39
N LEU A 117 -7.74 -11.74 5.95
CA LEU A 117 -6.74 -12.81 5.97
C LEU A 117 -6.54 -13.34 7.39
N THR A 118 -6.48 -12.45 8.38
CA THR A 118 -6.35 -12.85 9.79
C THR A 118 -7.54 -13.70 10.22
N LYS A 119 -8.78 -13.28 9.92
CA LYS A 119 -10.01 -14.04 10.22
C LYS A 119 -10.05 -15.39 9.49
N SER A 120 -9.64 -15.42 8.22
CA SER A 120 -9.63 -16.63 7.39
C SER A 120 -8.57 -17.64 7.84
N PHE A 121 -7.41 -17.18 8.33
CA PHE A 121 -6.33 -18.07 8.77
C PHE A 121 -6.36 -18.42 10.27
N SER A 122 -7.00 -17.61 11.13
CA SER A 122 -7.14 -17.91 12.56
C SER A 122 -8.10 -19.05 12.85
N ASN A 123 -8.99 -19.39 11.91
CA ASN A 123 -10.05 -20.38 12.06
C ASN A 123 -9.65 -21.76 11.49
N SER A 124 -8.36 -22.13 11.59
CA SER A 124 -7.82 -23.41 11.13
C SER A 124 -8.43 -24.64 11.82
N HIS A 125 -9.14 -24.46 12.93
CA HIS A 125 -9.89 -25.50 13.62
C HIS A 125 -11.40 -25.41 13.32
N LEU A 126 -11.86 -26.31 12.43
CA LEU A 126 -13.23 -26.83 12.31
C LEU A 126 -14.30 -25.98 11.60
N ILE A 127 -14.74 -26.47 10.43
CA ILE A 127 -16.12 -26.45 9.89
C ILE A 127 -16.71 -25.08 9.47
N LEU A 128 -16.15 -23.94 9.91
CA LEU A 128 -16.75 -22.62 9.72
C LEU A 128 -15.77 -21.55 9.19
N ASN A 129 -14.81 -21.92 8.34
CA ASN A 129 -14.04 -20.89 7.63
C ASN A 129 -15.00 -20.10 6.72
N PRO A 130 -15.26 -18.80 6.96
CA PRO A 130 -15.97 -18.00 6.00
C PRO A 130 -15.12 -18.00 4.72
N SER A 131 -15.69 -18.47 3.62
CA SER A 131 -15.07 -18.39 2.29
C SER A 131 -14.52 -16.97 2.07
N PRO A 132 -13.36 -16.81 1.41
CA PRO A 132 -12.80 -15.49 1.15
C PRO A 132 -13.86 -14.61 0.48
N LEU A 133 -14.22 -13.51 1.15
CA LEU A 133 -15.26 -12.60 0.69
C LEU A 133 -14.70 -11.79 -0.49
N PRO A 134 -15.34 -11.85 -1.68
CA PRO A 134 -14.94 -11.00 -2.79
C PRO A 134 -15.11 -9.54 -2.38
N ARG A 135 -14.03 -8.75 -2.47
CA ARG A 135 -14.07 -7.30 -2.25
C ARG A 135 -13.94 -6.56 -3.57
N VAL A 136 -14.73 -5.50 -3.72
CA VAL A 136 -14.68 -4.60 -4.87
C VAL A 136 -14.24 -3.23 -4.37
N LEU A 137 -13.10 -2.75 -4.86
CA LEU A 137 -12.66 -1.38 -4.63
C LEU A 137 -13.27 -0.47 -5.70
N ILE A 138 -14.16 0.42 -5.29
CA ILE A 138 -14.76 1.44 -6.15
C ILE A 138 -14.08 2.77 -5.85
N GLY A 139 -13.59 3.43 -6.90
CA GLY A 139 -12.96 4.74 -6.78
C GLY A 139 -13.44 5.68 -7.88
N THR A 140 -13.25 6.97 -7.67
CA THR A 140 -13.48 7.98 -8.70
C THR A 140 -12.57 7.73 -9.90
N PRO A 141 -13.11 7.69 -11.14
CA PRO A 141 -12.30 7.55 -12.35
C PRO A 141 -11.20 8.60 -12.45
N GLY A 142 -10.05 8.24 -13.01
CA GLY A 142 -8.97 9.17 -13.35
C GLY A 142 -7.99 9.54 -12.22
N ILE A 143 -8.23 9.13 -10.97
CA ILE A 143 -7.34 9.48 -9.84
C ILE A 143 -6.23 8.44 -9.60
N GLY A 144 -6.21 7.32 -10.34
CA GLY A 144 -5.15 6.30 -10.21
C GLY A 144 -5.19 5.48 -8.91
N LYS A 145 -6.27 5.58 -8.13
CA LYS A 145 -6.41 4.90 -6.82
C LYS A 145 -6.37 3.37 -6.93
N SER A 146 -6.97 2.80 -7.99
CA SER A 146 -6.99 1.35 -8.21
C SER A 146 -5.59 0.81 -8.54
N MET A 147 -4.81 1.54 -9.35
CA MET A 147 -3.45 1.15 -9.73
C MET A 147 -2.52 1.14 -8.51
N ALA A 148 -2.65 2.15 -7.65
CA ALA A 148 -1.89 2.19 -6.41
C ALA A 148 -2.30 1.07 -5.44
N ALA A 149 -3.60 0.84 -5.27
CA ALA A 149 -4.12 -0.20 -4.38
C ALA A 149 -3.69 -1.61 -4.81
N SER A 150 -3.82 -1.97 -6.09
CA SER A 150 -3.42 -3.30 -6.58
C SER A 150 -1.93 -3.58 -6.36
N SER A 151 -1.08 -2.59 -6.65
CA SER A 151 0.37 -2.70 -6.50
C SER A 151 0.78 -2.80 -5.03
N TYR A 152 0.15 -2.00 -4.18
CA TYR A 152 0.41 -2.03 -2.74
C TYR A 152 -0.07 -3.35 -2.12
N LEU A 153 -1.24 -3.85 -2.52
CA LEU A 153 -1.73 -5.16 -2.09
C LEU A 153 -0.77 -6.27 -2.52
N LEU A 154 -0.28 -6.25 -3.75
CA LEU A 154 0.71 -7.23 -4.20
C LEU A 154 1.96 -7.19 -3.31
N TYR A 155 2.52 -6.00 -3.07
CA TYR A 155 3.68 -5.82 -2.19
C TYR A 155 3.42 -6.43 -0.81
N GLN A 156 2.30 -6.07 -0.18
CA GLN A 156 1.95 -6.52 1.17
C GLN A 156 1.69 -8.02 1.25
N LEU A 157 1.04 -8.60 0.24
CA LEU A 157 0.77 -10.04 0.16
C LEU A 157 2.07 -10.85 -0.03
N LEU A 158 3.03 -10.33 -0.80
CA LEU A 158 4.34 -10.97 -0.95
C LEU A 158 5.17 -10.96 0.34
N HIS A 159 4.91 -10.00 1.23
CA HIS A 159 5.51 -9.94 2.57
C HIS A 159 4.64 -10.58 3.65
N TYR A 160 3.52 -11.21 3.27
CA TYR A 160 2.70 -11.95 4.20
C TYR A 160 3.35 -13.29 4.54
N ASP A 161 2.79 -13.96 5.54
CA ASP A 161 3.22 -15.29 5.98
C ASP A 161 3.12 -16.30 4.82
N ALA A 162 4.28 -16.75 4.32
CA ALA A 162 4.39 -17.65 3.18
C ALA A 162 3.81 -19.06 3.45
N GLU A 163 3.70 -19.48 4.71
CA GLU A 163 3.07 -20.76 5.05
C GLU A 163 1.54 -20.70 4.90
N LYS A 164 0.96 -19.51 5.14
CA LYS A 164 -0.48 -19.27 5.02
C LYS A 164 -0.89 -18.84 3.61
N LEU A 165 -0.03 -18.11 2.92
CA LEU A 165 -0.29 -17.53 1.61
C LEU A 165 0.81 -17.92 0.61
N PRO A 166 0.83 -19.17 0.12
CA PRO A 166 1.92 -19.67 -0.71
C PRO A 166 1.93 -19.10 -2.14
N VAL A 167 0.81 -18.56 -2.62
CA VAL A 167 0.65 -18.10 -4.00
C VAL A 167 -0.09 -16.76 -4.05
N VAL A 168 0.45 -15.81 -4.82
CA VAL A 168 -0.15 -14.49 -5.08
C VAL A 168 -0.18 -14.22 -6.57
N VAL A 169 -1.37 -13.95 -7.12
CA VAL A 169 -1.56 -13.66 -8.54
C VAL A 169 -2.18 -12.29 -8.69
N CYS A 170 -1.58 -11.45 -9.53
CA CYS A 170 -2.11 -10.13 -9.89
C CYS A 170 -2.56 -10.15 -11.37
N PHE A 171 -3.79 -9.73 -11.63
CA PHE A 171 -4.32 -9.59 -12.98
C PHE A 171 -4.44 -8.09 -13.31
N VAL A 172 -3.82 -7.67 -14.41
CA VAL A 172 -3.91 -6.32 -14.94
C VAL A 172 -4.58 -6.41 -16.31
N GLY A 173 -5.60 -5.58 -16.55
CA GLY A 173 -6.36 -5.53 -17.80
C GLY A 173 -6.21 -4.21 -18.52
#